data_AF-A0AAU6TZD8-F1
#
_entry.id   AF-A0AAU6TZD8-F1
#
_cell.length_a   1.000
_cell.length_b   1.000
_cell.length_c   1.000
_cell.angle_alpha   90.00
_cell.angle_beta   90.00
_cell.angle_gamma   90.00
#
_symmetry.space_group_name_H-M   'P 1'
#
loop_
_entity.id
_entity.type
_entity.pdbx_description
1 polymer ?
#
loop_
_entity_poly.entity_id
_entity_poly.type
_entity_poly.pdbx_seq_one_letter_code
_entity_poly.pdbx_strand_id
1 'polypeptide(L)'
;MDLGKRKFLQNLGVLTAGTALVPMAEAGLHFSPTRREGDPSKRYGMLIDLRRCVGCQSCTVSCSVENQSPQGQFRTSVSQYQIQIRNEEATTNVLLPRLCNHCDNPPCVPVCPVQATFQREDGIVVVDNTRCVGCAYCVQACPYDARFINHSTQTADKCTFCAHRLEAGLLPACVESCVGGARIIGDLKDPSSTISKMLREHEAAIKVLKPENGTLPQVFYLGLDEAFVHPLENRGQPALWQEIH
;
A
#
# COMPACT_ATOMS: atom_id res chain seq x y z
N MET A 1 10.81 -0.66 29.32
CA MET A 1 10.42 0.76 29.35
C MET A 1 11.52 1.57 28.72
N ASP A 2 11.22 2.19 27.58
CA ASP A 2 12.18 2.66 26.59
C ASP A 2 12.93 3.95 27.00
N LEU A 3 14.24 3.99 26.76
CA LEU A 3 15.19 5.05 27.15
C LEU A 3 14.80 6.43 26.57
N GLY A 4 14.09 6.45 25.44
CA GLY A 4 13.57 7.69 24.84
C GLY A 4 12.57 8.44 25.71
N LYS A 5 11.76 7.73 26.52
CA LYS A 5 10.76 8.34 27.41
C LYS A 5 11.42 9.09 28.58
N ARG A 6 12.59 8.63 29.05
CA ARG A 6 13.37 9.32 30.09
C ARG A 6 14.04 10.59 29.57
N LYS A 7 14.51 10.59 28.32
CA LYS A 7 15.13 11.77 27.69
C LYS A 7 14.14 12.90 27.46
N PHE A 8 12.90 12.57 27.10
CA PHE A 8 11.80 13.54 26.97
C PHE A 8 11.50 14.26 28.29
N LEU A 9 11.44 13.52 29.41
CA LEU A 9 11.15 14.10 30.73
C LEU A 9 12.34 14.86 31.33
N GLN A 10 13.58 14.46 31.03
CA GLN A 10 14.78 15.19 31.47
C GLN A 10 14.93 16.55 30.79
N ASN A 11 14.50 16.68 29.53
CA ASN A 11 14.58 17.96 28.80
C ASN A 11 13.46 18.94 29.17
N LEU A 12 12.35 18.47 29.74
CA LEU A 12 11.31 19.34 30.31
C LEU A 12 11.75 20.03 31.60
N GLY A 13 12.70 19.43 32.34
CA GLY A 13 13.17 19.96 33.63
C GLY A 13 14.17 21.12 33.55
N VAL A 14 14.65 21.49 32.36
CA VAL A 14 15.71 22.52 32.19
C VAL A 14 15.15 23.93 31.88
N LEU A 15 13.83 24.10 31.78
CA LEU A 15 13.21 25.38 31.39
C LEU A 15 12.79 26.30 32.55
N THR A 16 13.34 26.15 33.77
CA THR A 16 12.86 26.91 34.95
C THR A 16 13.62 28.19 35.31
N ALA A 17 14.55 28.72 34.50
CA ALA A 17 15.10 30.05 34.81
C ALA A 17 15.58 30.80 33.56
N GLY A 18 14.75 31.73 33.06
CA GLY A 18 15.18 32.68 32.05
C GLY A 18 14.04 33.17 31.18
N THR A 19 13.61 34.39 31.42
CA THR A 19 12.64 35.15 30.62
C THR A 19 13.06 35.25 29.15
N ALA A 20 12.48 34.42 28.30
CA ALA A 20 12.30 34.70 26.89
C ALA A 20 11.02 33.99 26.44
N LEU A 21 9.89 34.73 26.46
CA LEU A 21 8.67 34.34 25.78
C LEU A 21 8.91 34.48 24.28
N VAL A 22 9.70 33.56 23.70
CA VAL A 22 9.70 33.38 22.25
C VAL A 22 8.40 32.65 21.93
N PRO A 23 7.45 33.26 21.20
CA PRO A 23 6.27 32.53 20.76
C PRO A 23 6.75 31.30 19.99
N MET A 24 6.27 30.11 20.37
CA MET A 24 6.71 28.84 19.77
C MET A 24 6.58 28.80 18.24
N ALA A 25 5.78 29.70 17.66
CA ALA A 25 5.65 29.92 16.22
C ALA A 25 6.94 30.45 15.55
N GLU A 26 7.77 31.22 16.25
CA GLU A 26 9.04 31.77 15.73
C GLU A 26 10.24 30.85 15.94
N ALA A 27 10.11 29.82 16.78
CA ALA A 27 11.21 28.91 17.08
C ALA A 27 11.58 27.99 15.90
N GLY A 28 10.78 27.91 14.83
CA GLY A 28 11.06 27.08 13.66
C GLY A 28 11.25 25.59 13.98
N LEU A 29 10.93 25.16 15.21
CA LEU A 29 11.09 23.80 15.69
C LEU A 29 9.96 22.95 15.12
N HIS A 30 10.09 22.60 13.84
CA HIS A 30 9.38 21.46 13.29
C HIS A 30 9.87 20.21 14.01
N PHE A 31 9.19 19.82 15.09
CA PHE A 31 9.32 18.51 15.72
C PHE A 31 8.68 17.43 14.83
N SER A 32 9.12 17.36 13.58
CA SER A 32 8.96 16.17 12.75
C SER A 32 10.10 15.24 13.11
N PRO A 33 9.84 14.07 13.73
CA PRO A 33 10.90 13.09 13.95
C PRO A 33 11.49 12.67 12.61
N THR A 34 12.74 12.26 12.62
CA THR A 34 13.43 11.74 11.43
C THR A 34 12.63 10.60 10.81
N ARG A 35 12.06 10.84 9.63
CA ARG A 35 11.38 9.82 8.82
C ARG A 35 12.30 9.40 7.68
N ARG A 36 12.10 8.18 7.18
CA ARG A 36 12.66 7.79 5.89
C ARG A 36 11.77 8.38 4.81
N GLU A 37 12.18 9.52 4.26
CA GLU A 37 11.38 10.30 3.31
C GLU A 37 11.34 9.68 1.90
N GLY A 38 12.28 8.80 1.57
CA GLY A 38 12.38 8.18 0.25
C GLY A 38 13.17 9.03 -0.75
N ASP A 39 13.09 8.67 -2.03
CA ASP A 39 13.82 9.34 -3.11
C ASP A 39 12.91 10.32 -3.86
N PRO A 40 13.10 11.65 -3.73
CA PRO A 40 12.23 12.64 -4.37
C PRO A 40 12.31 12.64 -5.90
N SER A 41 13.36 12.05 -6.49
CA SER A 41 13.48 11.93 -7.94
C SER A 41 12.57 10.85 -8.52
N LYS A 42 11.98 9.99 -7.68
CA LYS A 42 11.15 8.85 -8.10
C LYS A 42 9.67 9.07 -7.81
N ARG A 43 8.83 8.26 -8.45
CA ARG A 43 7.41 8.06 -8.13
C ARG A 43 7.07 6.60 -8.40
N TYR A 44 7.04 5.76 -7.38
CA TYR A 44 6.82 4.33 -7.57
C TYR A 44 5.36 3.98 -7.88
N GLY A 45 5.13 3.31 -9.01
CA GLY A 45 3.85 2.69 -9.37
C GLY A 45 4.00 1.19 -9.58
N MET A 46 2.88 0.46 -9.56
CA MET A 46 2.83 -0.94 -9.96
C MET A 46 1.76 -1.16 -11.01
N LEU A 47 2.06 -1.93 -12.05
CA LEU A 47 1.09 -2.47 -12.99
C LEU A 47 0.90 -3.97 -12.70
N ILE A 48 -0.34 -4.42 -12.70
CA ILE A 48 -0.72 -5.83 -12.62
C ILE A 48 -1.40 -6.22 -13.93
N ASP A 49 -0.69 -6.98 -14.77
CA ASP A 49 -1.22 -7.53 -16.02
C ASP A 49 -1.97 -8.84 -15.73
N LEU A 50 -3.30 -8.74 -15.64
CA LEU A 50 -4.16 -9.87 -15.34
C LEU A 50 -4.20 -10.91 -16.46
N ARG A 51 -3.82 -10.54 -17.69
CA ARG A 51 -3.68 -11.48 -18.82
C ARG A 51 -2.56 -12.49 -18.58
N ARG A 52 -1.64 -12.19 -17.67
CA ARG A 52 -0.49 -13.04 -17.29
C ARG A 52 -0.64 -13.67 -15.90
N CYS A 53 -1.68 -13.31 -15.14
CA CYS A 53 -1.88 -13.80 -13.79
C CYS A 53 -2.55 -15.17 -13.82
N VAL A 54 -1.82 -16.21 -13.38
CA VAL A 54 -2.35 -17.59 -13.29
C VAL A 54 -2.84 -17.97 -11.89
N GLY A 55 -2.89 -17.01 -10.95
CA GLY A 55 -3.45 -17.27 -9.61
C GLY A 55 -2.59 -18.15 -8.69
N CYS A 56 -1.31 -18.38 -9.00
CA CYS A 56 -0.43 -19.33 -8.29
C CYS A 56 -0.10 -19.00 -6.82
N GLN A 57 -0.56 -17.86 -6.28
CA GLN A 57 -0.29 -17.39 -4.91
C GLN A 57 1.20 -17.17 -4.54
N SER A 58 2.15 -17.33 -5.47
CA SER A 58 3.59 -17.10 -5.22
C SER A 58 3.85 -15.71 -4.61
N CYS A 59 3.17 -14.68 -5.11
CA CYS A 59 3.28 -13.31 -4.60
C CYS A 59 2.78 -13.15 -3.16
N THR A 60 1.77 -13.93 -2.75
CA THR A 60 1.22 -13.93 -1.40
C THR A 60 2.23 -14.56 -0.44
N VAL A 61 2.76 -15.73 -0.81
CA VAL A 61 3.75 -16.47 -0.01
C VAL A 61 5.05 -15.70 0.14
N SER A 62 5.64 -15.24 -0.97
CA SER A 62 6.92 -14.51 -0.94
C SER A 62 6.81 -13.21 -0.14
N CYS A 63 5.68 -12.50 -0.24
CA CYS A 63 5.45 -11.31 0.56
C CYS A 63 5.40 -11.63 2.06
N SER A 64 4.70 -12.69 2.46
CA SER A 64 4.62 -13.09 3.87
C SER A 64 5.95 -13.54 4.44
N VAL A 65 6.76 -14.28 3.68
CA VAL A 65 8.11 -14.70 4.10
C VAL A 65 9.03 -13.50 4.24
N GLU A 66 9.11 -12.65 3.22
CA GLU A 66 9.98 -11.46 3.20
C GLU A 66 9.66 -10.47 4.32
N ASN A 67 8.36 -10.26 4.58
CA ASN A 67 7.90 -9.22 5.49
C ASN A 67 7.45 -9.75 6.86
N GLN A 68 7.57 -11.06 7.08
CA GLN A 68 7.16 -11.75 8.31
C GLN A 68 5.72 -11.40 8.72
N SER A 69 4.80 -11.39 7.75
CA SER A 69 3.39 -11.12 8.02
C SER A 69 2.83 -12.19 8.98
N PRO A 70 2.07 -11.81 10.01
CA PRO A 70 1.49 -12.79 10.93
C PRO A 70 0.53 -13.76 10.24
N GLN A 71 0.28 -14.91 10.88
CA GLN A 71 -0.60 -15.94 10.32
C GLN A 71 -2.01 -15.40 10.08
N GLY A 72 -2.59 -15.67 8.91
CA GLY A 72 -3.91 -15.17 8.54
C GLY A 72 -3.96 -13.67 8.21
N GLN A 73 -2.82 -12.98 8.15
CA GLN A 73 -2.74 -11.57 7.76
C GLN A 73 -1.82 -11.39 6.55
N PHE A 74 -2.33 -10.75 5.51
CA PHE A 74 -1.66 -10.69 4.21
C PHE A 74 -1.49 -9.26 3.75
N ARG A 75 -0.26 -8.89 3.37
CA ARG A 75 0.03 -7.60 2.72
C ARG A 75 -0.37 -7.59 1.23
N THR A 76 -0.54 -8.76 0.63
CA THR A 76 -1.12 -8.96 -0.70
C THR A 76 -1.81 -10.31 -0.75
N SER A 77 -2.94 -10.40 -1.46
CA SER A 77 -3.68 -11.65 -1.68
C SER A 77 -4.06 -11.77 -3.16
N VAL A 78 -4.41 -12.98 -3.60
CA VAL A 78 -4.99 -13.20 -4.93
C VAL A 78 -6.34 -13.85 -4.75
N SER A 79 -7.40 -13.13 -5.09
CA SER A 79 -8.78 -13.65 -5.06
C SER A 79 -9.14 -14.23 -6.42
N GLN A 80 -9.89 -15.34 -6.44
CA GLN A 80 -10.37 -15.96 -7.67
C GLN A 80 -11.89 -15.83 -7.76
N TYR A 81 -12.35 -15.29 -8.86
CA TYR A 81 -13.75 -15.09 -9.17
C TYR A 81 -14.11 -15.81 -10.47
N GLN A 82 -15.32 -16.33 -10.53
CA GLN A 82 -15.95 -16.71 -11.79
C GLN A 82 -16.85 -15.58 -12.25
N ILE A 83 -16.72 -15.21 -13.52
CA ILE A 83 -17.59 -14.25 -14.19
C ILE A 83 -18.19 -14.87 -15.45
N GLN A 84 -19.37 -14.42 -15.80
CA GLN A 84 -19.97 -14.71 -17.10
C GLN A 84 -19.50 -13.66 -18.11
N ILE A 85 -19.03 -14.12 -19.27
CA ILE A 85 -18.61 -13.22 -20.34
C ILE A 85 -19.85 -12.53 -20.90
N ARG A 86 -19.80 -11.20 -21.04
CA ARG A 86 -20.95 -10.41 -21.53
C ARG A 86 -21.34 -10.90 -22.93
N ASN A 87 -22.60 -11.29 -23.08
CA ASN A 87 -23.20 -11.83 -24.32
C ASN A 87 -22.78 -13.28 -24.69
N GLU A 88 -22.18 -14.03 -23.77
CA GLU A 88 -21.88 -15.45 -23.95
C GLU A 88 -22.37 -16.25 -22.74
N GLU A 89 -22.78 -17.51 -22.97
CA GLU A 89 -23.07 -18.45 -21.86
C GLU A 89 -21.78 -18.98 -21.20
N ALA A 90 -20.61 -18.57 -21.69
CA ALA A 90 -19.32 -19.02 -21.20
C ALA A 90 -18.93 -18.33 -19.88
N THR A 91 -18.49 -19.15 -18.92
CA THR A 91 -17.89 -18.70 -17.65
C THR A 91 -16.38 -18.68 -17.77
N THR A 92 -15.73 -17.64 -17.24
CA THR A 92 -14.28 -17.55 -17.13
C THR A 92 -13.84 -17.27 -15.70
N ASN A 93 -12.59 -17.58 -15.39
CA ASN A 93 -11.97 -17.27 -14.11
C ASN A 93 -11.18 -15.97 -14.21
N VAL A 94 -11.40 -15.06 -13.27
CA VAL A 94 -10.60 -13.86 -13.06
C VAL A 94 -9.80 -14.01 -11.77
N LEU A 95 -8.50 -13.84 -11.91
CA LEU A 95 -7.56 -13.86 -10.81
C LEU A 95 -7.23 -12.41 -10.48
N LEU A 96 -7.60 -11.94 -9.30
CA LEU A 96 -7.43 -10.54 -8.89
C LEU A 96 -6.44 -10.43 -7.74
N PRO A 97 -5.16 -10.15 -8.04
CA PRO A 97 -4.19 -9.77 -7.01
C PRO A 97 -4.53 -8.40 -6.42
N ARG A 98 -4.68 -8.34 -5.10
CA ARG A 98 -4.95 -7.10 -4.34
C ARG A 98 -3.80 -6.82 -3.35
N LEU A 99 -3.51 -5.54 -3.17
CA LEU A 99 -2.54 -5.00 -2.22
C LEU A 99 -2.84 -3.51 -1.97
N CYS A 100 -2.03 -2.84 -1.13
CA CYS A 100 -2.13 -1.39 -0.98
C CYS A 100 -1.87 -0.68 -2.30
N ASN A 101 -2.75 0.26 -2.66
CA ASN A 101 -2.66 1.02 -3.90
C ASN A 101 -1.63 2.17 -3.88
N HIS A 102 -1.00 2.45 -2.72
CA HIS A 102 -0.05 3.57 -2.55
C HIS A 102 -0.53 4.89 -3.19
N CYS A 103 -1.82 5.18 -2.95
CA CYS A 103 -2.57 6.25 -3.59
C CYS A 103 -1.98 7.65 -3.35
N ASP A 104 -2.16 8.56 -4.31
CA ASP A 104 -1.72 9.96 -4.22
C ASP A 104 -2.63 10.84 -3.35
N ASN A 105 -3.89 10.44 -3.18
CA ASN A 105 -4.78 11.03 -2.20
C ASN A 105 -5.19 9.94 -1.17
N PRO A 106 -4.26 9.52 -0.28
CA PRO A 106 -4.49 8.37 0.58
C PRO A 106 -5.36 8.76 1.80
N PRO A 107 -6.65 8.34 1.88
CA PRO A 107 -7.54 8.72 2.98
C PRO A 107 -7.06 8.23 4.35
N CYS A 108 -6.25 7.16 4.34
CA CYS A 108 -5.63 6.59 5.52
C CYS A 108 -4.58 7.49 6.21
N VAL A 109 -4.00 8.48 5.52
CA VAL A 109 -3.00 9.42 6.09
C VAL A 109 -3.63 10.47 7.00
N PRO A 110 -4.58 11.31 6.54
CA PRO A 110 -5.12 12.39 7.36
C PRO A 110 -5.92 11.90 8.57
N VAL A 111 -6.45 10.68 8.55
CA VAL A 111 -7.21 10.10 9.68
C VAL A 111 -6.32 9.61 10.84
N CYS A 112 -4.99 9.62 10.69
CA CYS A 112 -4.10 9.08 11.71
C CYS A 112 -3.82 10.13 12.81
N PRO A 113 -4.34 9.97 14.04
CA PRO A 113 -4.25 11.00 15.08
C PRO A 113 -2.83 11.23 15.59
N VAL A 114 -1.96 10.23 15.45
CA VAL A 114 -0.56 10.25 15.89
C VAL A 114 0.42 10.46 14.73
N GLN A 115 -0.10 10.68 13.52
CA GLN A 115 0.69 10.85 12.29
C GLN A 115 1.73 9.73 12.08
N ALA A 116 1.35 8.50 12.41
CA ALA A 116 2.19 7.32 12.23
C ALA A 116 2.19 6.85 10.77
N THR A 117 1.09 7.01 10.04
CA THR A 117 1.07 6.70 8.60
C THR A 117 1.26 7.98 7.80
N PHE A 118 2.11 7.93 6.78
CA PHE A 118 2.50 9.07 5.96
C PHE A 118 2.86 8.60 4.55
N GLN A 119 2.88 9.51 3.59
CA GLN A 119 3.37 9.27 2.23
C GLN A 119 4.80 9.80 2.12
N ARG A 120 5.69 8.97 1.56
CA ARG A 120 7.07 9.34 1.21
C ARG A 120 7.11 10.22 -0.04
N GLU A 121 8.23 10.89 -0.27
CA GLU A 121 8.49 11.70 -1.48
C GLU A 121 8.49 10.88 -2.76
N ASP A 122 8.83 9.59 -2.67
CA ASP A 122 8.75 8.62 -3.77
C ASP A 122 7.33 8.04 -4.00
N GLY A 123 6.34 8.54 -3.26
CA GLY A 123 4.93 8.16 -3.35
C GLY A 123 4.53 6.93 -2.53
N ILE A 124 5.48 6.22 -1.90
CA ILE A 124 5.17 5.05 -1.09
C ILE A 124 4.54 5.48 0.24
N VAL A 125 3.24 5.19 0.40
CA VAL A 125 2.58 5.27 1.71
C VAL A 125 3.14 4.23 2.67
N VAL A 126 3.53 4.59 3.90
CA VAL A 126 4.12 3.72 4.93
C VAL A 126 3.50 3.95 6.31
N VAL A 127 3.89 3.13 7.30
CA VAL A 127 3.51 3.26 8.71
C VAL A 127 4.77 3.22 9.56
N ASP A 128 4.93 4.18 10.46
CA ASP A 128 5.90 4.17 11.53
C ASP A 128 5.33 3.39 12.73
N ASN A 129 5.79 2.16 12.88
CA ASN A 129 5.34 1.27 13.96
C ASN A 129 5.73 1.77 15.35
N THR A 130 6.74 2.65 15.49
CA THR A 130 7.14 3.21 16.79
C THR A 130 6.17 4.28 17.30
N ARG A 131 5.44 4.92 16.37
CA ARG A 131 4.43 5.95 16.67
C ARG A 131 3.01 5.41 16.66
N CYS A 132 2.76 4.30 15.96
CA CYS A 132 1.43 3.77 15.80
C CYS A 132 0.85 3.29 17.14
N VAL A 133 -0.37 3.73 17.45
CA VAL A 133 -1.09 3.38 18.69
C VAL A 133 -2.19 2.32 18.48
N GLY A 134 -2.22 1.67 17.31
CA GLY A 134 -3.17 0.57 17.05
C GLY A 134 -4.66 0.95 16.92
N CYS A 135 -5.01 2.24 16.86
CA CYS A 135 -6.40 2.72 16.85
C CYS A 135 -7.28 2.31 15.65
N ALA A 136 -6.72 1.66 14.63
CA ALA A 136 -7.43 1.16 13.44
C ALA A 136 -8.18 2.19 12.55
N TYR A 137 -8.12 3.50 12.80
CA TYR A 137 -8.77 4.50 11.93
C TYR A 137 -8.28 4.42 10.48
N CYS A 138 -6.98 4.22 10.28
CA CYS A 138 -6.42 4.05 8.94
C CYS A 138 -6.86 2.74 8.26
N VAL A 139 -7.25 1.71 9.03
CA VAL A 139 -7.82 0.46 8.50
C VAL A 139 -9.20 0.74 7.95
N GLN A 140 -10.07 1.35 8.75
CA GLN A 140 -11.45 1.70 8.37
C GLN A 140 -11.53 2.70 7.22
N ALA A 141 -10.60 3.66 7.16
CA ALA A 141 -10.56 4.65 6.08
C ALA A 141 -10.08 4.09 4.73
N CYS A 142 -9.50 2.89 4.68
CA CYS A 142 -8.96 2.33 3.45
C CYS A 142 -10.08 1.64 2.66
N PRO A 143 -10.44 2.12 1.45
CA PRO A 143 -11.54 1.52 0.69
C PRO A 143 -11.18 0.18 0.03
N TYR A 144 -9.97 -0.33 0.26
CA TYR A 144 -9.42 -1.50 -0.43
C TYR A 144 -9.17 -2.70 0.47
N ASP A 145 -9.49 -2.58 1.77
CA ASP A 145 -9.19 -3.59 2.78
C ASP A 145 -7.70 -3.97 2.81
N ALA A 146 -6.84 -3.02 2.44
CA ALA A 146 -5.41 -3.25 2.23
C ALA A 146 -4.57 -3.04 3.51
N ARG A 147 -5.23 -2.84 4.65
CA ARG A 147 -4.64 -2.54 5.95
C ARG A 147 -5.26 -3.46 7.01
N PHE A 148 -4.48 -3.83 8.00
CA PHE A 148 -4.94 -4.58 9.17
C PHE A 148 -4.17 -4.13 10.41
N ILE A 149 -4.64 -4.49 11.60
CA ILE A 149 -3.84 -4.38 12.83
C ILE A 149 -3.04 -5.68 12.97
N ASN A 150 -1.72 -5.57 12.86
CA ASN A 150 -0.81 -6.69 13.04
C ASN A 150 -0.90 -7.17 14.49
N HIS A 151 -1.34 -8.41 14.70
CA HIS A 151 -1.59 -8.92 16.05
C HIS A 151 -0.31 -9.24 16.83
N SER A 152 0.83 -9.38 16.16
CA SER A 152 2.13 -9.56 16.81
C SER A 152 2.69 -8.23 17.32
N THR A 153 2.55 -7.15 16.55
CA THR A 153 3.13 -5.83 16.88
C THR A 153 2.13 -4.85 17.50
N GLN A 154 0.82 -5.13 17.43
CA GLN A 154 -0.27 -4.25 17.88
C GLN A 154 -0.31 -2.89 17.16
N THR A 155 0.18 -2.86 15.91
CA THR A 155 0.24 -1.65 15.07
C THR A 155 -0.44 -1.90 13.72
N ALA A 156 -0.85 -0.83 13.04
CA ALA A 156 -1.32 -0.94 11.66
C ALA A 156 -0.22 -1.46 10.73
N ASP A 157 -0.60 -2.33 9.80
CA ASP A 157 0.28 -2.98 8.84
C ASP A 157 -0.42 -3.09 7.46
N LYS A 158 0.38 -3.15 6.39
CA LYS A 158 -0.03 -3.19 4.98
C LYS A 158 1.17 -3.38 4.07
N CYS A 159 0.94 -3.58 2.77
CA CYS A 159 2.01 -3.51 1.77
C CYS A 159 2.82 -2.20 1.86
N THR A 160 4.12 -2.33 1.64
CA THR A 160 5.10 -1.24 1.67
C THR A 160 5.82 -1.07 0.33
N PHE A 161 5.32 -1.71 -0.73
CA PHE A 161 6.07 -1.94 -1.98
C PHE A 161 7.48 -2.54 -1.77
N CYS A 162 7.72 -3.20 -0.62
CA CYS A 162 9.05 -3.61 -0.19
C CYS A 162 10.05 -2.46 -0.29
N ALA A 163 9.71 -1.28 0.26
CA ALA A 163 10.57 -0.09 0.23
C ALA A 163 12.03 -0.41 0.64
N HIS A 164 12.23 -1.31 1.60
CA HIS A 164 13.54 -1.78 2.04
C HIS A 164 14.36 -2.50 0.95
N ARG A 165 13.70 -3.21 0.02
CA ARG A 165 14.33 -3.84 -1.15
C ARG A 165 14.60 -2.83 -2.25
N LEU A 166 13.62 -1.97 -2.54
CA LEU A 166 13.75 -0.93 -3.58
C LEU A 166 14.91 0.03 -3.29
N GLU A 167 15.11 0.39 -2.02
CA GLU A 167 16.25 1.19 -1.54
C GLU A 167 17.60 0.49 -1.77
N ALA A 168 17.62 -0.84 -1.75
CA ALA A 168 18.79 -1.65 -2.05
C ALA A 168 18.94 -1.99 -3.54
N GLY A 169 18.12 -1.41 -4.42
CA GLY A 169 18.13 -1.70 -5.86
C GLY A 169 17.54 -3.06 -6.23
N LEU A 170 16.82 -3.71 -5.31
CA LEU A 170 16.19 -5.01 -5.51
C LEU A 170 14.71 -4.85 -5.87
N LEU A 171 14.15 -5.85 -6.56
CA LEU A 171 12.71 -5.94 -6.80
C LEU A 171 11.95 -6.30 -5.52
N PRO A 172 10.68 -5.86 -5.37
CA PRO A 172 9.81 -6.37 -4.32
C PRO A 172 9.65 -7.89 -4.42
N ALA A 173 9.59 -8.59 -3.28
CA ALA A 173 9.52 -10.05 -3.27
C ALA A 173 8.35 -10.62 -4.09
N CYS A 174 7.20 -9.93 -4.08
CA CYS A 174 6.02 -10.35 -4.86
C CYS A 174 6.17 -10.13 -6.37
N VAL A 175 7.06 -9.23 -6.81
CA VAL A 175 7.41 -8.99 -8.22
C VAL A 175 8.45 -10.02 -8.64
N GLU A 176 9.50 -10.20 -7.84
CA GLU A 176 10.58 -11.15 -8.09
C GLU A 176 10.09 -12.60 -8.21
N SER A 177 9.15 -13.02 -7.36
CA SER A 177 8.62 -14.39 -7.39
C SER A 177 7.47 -14.61 -8.40
N CYS A 178 7.09 -13.59 -9.18
CA CYS A 178 5.93 -13.64 -10.05
C CYS A 178 6.18 -14.52 -11.29
N VAL A 179 5.70 -15.76 -11.26
CA VAL A 179 5.90 -16.76 -12.34
C VAL A 179 5.43 -16.25 -13.71
N GLY A 180 4.27 -15.58 -13.77
CA GLY A 180 3.74 -15.05 -15.02
C GLY A 180 4.32 -13.69 -15.44
N GLY A 181 5.16 -13.06 -14.62
CA GLY A 181 5.60 -11.68 -14.85
C GLY A 181 4.43 -10.68 -14.90
N ALA A 182 3.35 -10.98 -14.15
CA ALA A 182 2.13 -10.17 -14.13
C ALA A 182 2.32 -8.86 -13.33
N ARG A 183 3.16 -8.86 -12.29
CA ARG A 183 3.42 -7.68 -11.46
C ARG A 183 4.66 -6.96 -11.98
N ILE A 184 4.52 -5.68 -12.29
CA ILE A 184 5.58 -4.84 -12.84
C ILE A 184 5.63 -3.58 -11.97
N ILE A 185 6.72 -3.39 -11.22
CA ILE A 185 6.95 -2.15 -10.47
C ILE A 185 7.94 -1.27 -11.22
N GLY A 186 7.85 0.05 -11.06
CA GLY A 186 8.86 0.95 -11.60
C GLY A 186 8.62 2.40 -11.20
N ASP A 187 9.53 3.25 -11.67
CA ASP A 187 9.42 4.70 -11.53
C ASP A 187 8.54 5.27 -12.65
N LEU A 188 7.46 5.94 -12.26
CA LEU A 188 6.54 6.62 -13.17
C LEU A 188 7.11 7.94 -13.72
N LYS A 189 8.13 8.52 -13.06
CA LYS A 189 8.83 9.70 -13.58
C LYS A 189 9.81 9.35 -14.69
N ASP A 190 10.28 8.10 -14.74
CA ASP A 190 11.13 7.61 -15.83
C ASP A 190 10.27 7.13 -17.01
N PRO A 191 10.26 7.83 -18.16
CA PRO A 191 9.47 7.42 -19.32
C PRO A 191 10.00 6.14 -19.98
N SER A 192 11.25 5.75 -19.71
CA SER A 192 11.88 4.56 -20.24
C SER A 192 11.59 3.29 -19.42
N SER A 193 11.06 3.46 -18.20
CA SER A 193 10.71 2.35 -17.31
C SER A 193 9.63 1.45 -17.93
N THR A 194 9.67 0.16 -17.62
CA THR A 194 8.73 -0.82 -18.16
C THR A 194 7.29 -0.45 -17.84
N ILE A 195 7.02 0.02 -16.62
CA ILE A 195 5.67 0.46 -16.23
C ILE A 195 5.22 1.66 -17.05
N SER A 196 6.06 2.70 -17.22
CA SER A 196 5.70 3.90 -17.98
C SER A 196 5.42 3.59 -19.45
N LYS A 197 6.18 2.67 -20.06
CA LYS A 197 5.91 2.18 -21.42
C LYS A 197 4.58 1.45 -21.50
N MET A 198 4.34 0.47 -20.62
CA MET A 198 3.11 -0.31 -20.60
C MET A 198 1.86 0.56 -20.37
N LEU A 199 1.95 1.57 -19.48
CA LEU A 199 0.85 2.49 -19.23
C LEU A 199 0.52 3.35 -20.45
N ARG A 200 1.52 3.81 -21.21
CA ARG A 200 1.30 4.54 -22.47
C ARG A 200 0.76 3.65 -23.58
N GLU A 201 1.33 2.46 -23.75
CA GLU A 201 0.95 1.52 -24.81
C GLU A 201 -0.47 0.96 -24.64
N HIS A 202 -0.96 0.90 -23.40
CA HIS A 202 -2.26 0.33 -23.07
C HIS A 202 -3.21 1.32 -22.40
N GLU A 203 -2.99 2.62 -22.53
CA GLU A 203 -3.70 3.70 -21.79
C GLU A 203 -5.22 3.48 -21.72
N ALA A 204 -5.87 3.21 -22.86
CA ALA A 204 -7.32 3.01 -22.94
C ALA A 204 -7.84 1.75 -22.22
N ALA A 205 -6.98 0.78 -21.93
CA ALA A 205 -7.31 -0.47 -21.27
C ALA A 205 -6.87 -0.52 -19.80
N ILE A 206 -6.13 0.49 -19.33
CA ILE A 206 -5.69 0.58 -17.94
C ILE A 206 -6.86 0.97 -17.05
N LYS A 207 -6.99 0.25 -15.93
CA LYS A 207 -8.00 0.50 -14.90
C LYS A 207 -7.35 0.58 -13.53
N VAL A 208 -8.09 1.19 -12.61
CA VAL A 208 -7.77 1.22 -11.17
C VAL A 208 -8.98 0.73 -10.37
N LEU A 209 -8.75 0.33 -9.12
CA LEU A 209 -9.82 -0.11 -8.25
C LEU A 209 -10.55 1.08 -7.61
N LYS A 210 -11.89 1.01 -7.61
CA LYS A 210 -12.80 1.97 -6.97
C LYS A 210 -12.45 3.44 -7.27
N PRO A 211 -12.38 3.84 -8.56
CA PRO A 211 -12.05 5.20 -8.96
C PRO A 211 -12.99 6.26 -8.34
N GLU A 212 -14.24 5.88 -8.05
CA GLU A 212 -15.25 6.74 -7.43
C GLU A 212 -14.85 7.28 -6.05
N ASN A 213 -13.90 6.66 -5.36
CA ASN A 213 -13.43 7.11 -4.03
C ASN A 213 -12.41 8.25 -4.11
N GLY A 214 -11.98 8.69 -5.29
CA GLY A 214 -11.09 9.85 -5.45
C GLY A 214 -9.71 9.71 -4.79
N THR A 215 -9.24 8.48 -4.56
CA THR A 215 -7.97 8.21 -3.86
C THR A 215 -6.73 8.36 -4.75
N LEU A 216 -6.92 8.43 -6.08
CA LEU A 216 -5.86 8.43 -7.09
C LEU A 216 -4.88 7.24 -6.91
N PRO A 217 -5.33 5.99 -7.18
CA PRO A 217 -4.52 4.78 -7.01
C PRO A 217 -3.27 4.74 -7.89
N GLN A 218 -2.21 4.11 -7.38
CA GLN A 218 -0.91 3.99 -8.05
C GLN A 218 -0.51 2.52 -8.23
N VAL A 219 -1.53 1.67 -8.18
CA VAL A 219 -1.53 0.31 -8.70
C VAL A 219 -2.56 0.26 -9.82
N PHE A 220 -2.09 -0.09 -11.00
CA PHE A 220 -2.85 -0.14 -12.24
C PHE A 220 -3.11 -1.58 -12.62
N TYR A 221 -4.21 -1.83 -13.31
CA TYR A 221 -4.60 -3.15 -13.79
C TYR A 221 -4.81 -3.13 -15.29
N LEU A 222 -4.25 -4.13 -15.97
CA LEU A 222 -4.49 -4.40 -17.38
C LEU A 222 -5.26 -5.72 -17.51
N GLY A 223 -6.34 -5.72 -18.29
CA GLY A 223 -7.24 -6.87 -18.40
C GLY A 223 -8.22 -7.03 -17.24
N LEU A 224 -8.48 -5.95 -16.48
CA LEU A 224 -9.51 -5.94 -15.44
C LEU A 224 -10.90 -5.83 -16.07
N ASP A 225 -11.78 -6.77 -15.76
CA ASP A 225 -13.19 -6.68 -16.19
C ASP A 225 -13.92 -5.54 -15.43
N GLU A 226 -14.90 -4.91 -16.08
CA GLU A 226 -15.71 -3.84 -15.47
C GLU A 226 -16.38 -4.26 -14.16
N ALA A 227 -16.73 -5.55 -14.03
CA ALA A 227 -17.32 -6.12 -12.83
C ALA A 227 -16.48 -5.94 -11.55
N PHE A 228 -15.17 -5.67 -11.68
CA PHE A 228 -14.24 -5.52 -10.56
C PHE A 228 -13.75 -4.09 -10.34
N VAL A 229 -14.18 -3.13 -11.17
CA VAL A 229 -13.79 -1.72 -11.04
C VAL A 229 -14.60 -1.04 -9.93
N HIS A 230 -15.90 -1.33 -9.89
CA HIS A 230 -16.85 -0.85 -8.90
C HIS A 230 -17.08 -1.90 -7.80
N PRO A 231 -17.78 -1.58 -6.69
CA PRO A 231 -18.19 -2.60 -5.73
C PRO A 231 -18.82 -3.77 -6.46
N LEU A 232 -18.47 -5.01 -6.09
CA LEU A 232 -18.94 -6.23 -6.76
C LEU A 232 -20.48 -6.24 -6.77
N GLU A 233 -21.11 -5.75 -7.83
CA GLU A 233 -22.57 -5.66 -7.98
C GLU A 233 -23.18 -7.04 -8.26
N ASN A 234 -22.83 -8.06 -7.47
CA ASN A 234 -23.21 -9.46 -7.67
C ASN A 234 -22.80 -10.06 -9.04
N ARG A 235 -21.82 -9.46 -9.73
CA ARG A 235 -21.39 -9.89 -11.08
C ARG A 235 -20.27 -10.94 -11.09
N GLY A 236 -19.70 -11.27 -9.93
CA GLY A 236 -18.68 -12.30 -9.78
C GLY A 236 -18.95 -13.17 -8.56
N GLN A 237 -18.84 -14.49 -8.72
CA GLN A 237 -18.95 -15.45 -7.62
C GLN A 237 -17.55 -15.91 -7.20
N PRO A 238 -17.22 -15.94 -5.89
CA PRO A 238 -15.99 -16.55 -5.41
C PRO A 238 -15.93 -18.02 -5.84
N ALA A 239 -14.87 -18.42 -6.54
CA ALA A 239 -14.86 -19.70 -7.24
C ALA A 239 -14.30 -20.87 -6.42
N LEU A 240 -13.30 -20.62 -5.56
CA LEU A 240 -12.55 -21.69 -4.87
C LEU A 240 -12.17 -21.37 -3.42
N TRP A 241 -12.03 -20.09 -3.06
CA TRP A 241 -11.71 -19.66 -1.70
C TRP A 241 -12.61 -18.52 -1.29
N GLN A 242 -13.41 -18.74 -0.24
CA GLN A 242 -14.07 -17.69 0.52
C GLN A 242 -13.33 -17.56 1.85
N GLU A 243 -12.93 -16.35 2.21
CA GLU A 243 -12.61 -16.07 3.62
C GLU A 243 -13.94 -16.20 4.37
N ILE A 244 -14.13 -17.32 5.06
CA ILE A 244 -15.23 -17.47 6.02
C ILE A 244 -14.80 -16.61 7.21
N HIS A 245 -15.39 -15.42 7.31
CA HIS A 245 -15.25 -14.53 8.46
C HIS A 245 -16.08 -15.05 9.65
#